data_AF-A0A3M2DH45-F1
#
_entry.id   AF-A0A3M2DH45-F1
#
_cell.length_a   1.000
_cell.length_b   1.000
_cell.length_c   1.000
_cell.angle_alpha   90.00
_cell.angle_beta   90.00
_cell.angle_gamma   90.00
#
_symmetry.space_group_name_H-M   'P 1'
#
loop_
_entity.id
_entity.type
_entity.pdbx_description
1 polymer ?
#
loop_
_entity_poly.entity_id
_entity_poly.type
_entity_poly.pdbx_seq_one_letter_code
_entity_poly.pdbx_strand_id
1 'polypeptide(L)'
;MANHIGWPKVGKDGLQYMDTTDSPSREDVLRSLLRRMDQSLRQLQADLAEIALMAGLRRGDAERAGSRVDFSTLSARELEIVRHLLAGRRVPHIARSLGLSPNTVRSHLKSVFKKLGVRSQGELIELCRGPDPV
;
A
#
# COMPACT_ATOMS: atom_id res chain seq x y z
N MET A 1 -42.55 -17.68 26.72
CA MET A 1 -42.38 -16.68 25.65
C MET A 1 -42.21 -17.43 24.35
N ALA A 2 -43.19 -17.31 23.45
CA ALA A 2 -43.35 -18.12 22.26
C ALA A 2 -42.36 -17.70 21.16
N ASN A 3 -41.66 -18.67 20.55
CA ASN A 3 -41.12 -18.50 19.21
C ASN A 3 -41.67 -19.62 18.33
N HIS A 4 -42.69 -19.26 17.54
CA HIS A 4 -43.35 -20.13 16.57
C HIS A 4 -42.39 -20.37 15.39
N ILE A 5 -41.75 -21.53 15.39
CA ILE A 5 -41.08 -22.08 14.22
C ILE A 5 -42.17 -22.68 13.33
N GLY A 6 -42.74 -21.88 12.41
CA GLY A 6 -43.54 -22.41 11.29
C GLY A 6 -42.65 -22.43 10.04
N TRP A 7 -42.54 -23.47 9.22
CA TRP A 7 -43.41 -24.60 8.90
C TRP A 7 -42.57 -25.66 8.16
N PRO A 8 -42.97 -26.94 8.10
CA PRO A 8 -42.89 -27.70 6.86
C PRO A 8 -44.19 -27.49 6.07
N LYS A 9 -44.09 -26.96 4.85
CA LYS A 9 -45.23 -26.97 3.92
C LYS A 9 -45.15 -28.23 3.08
N VAL A 10 -46.21 -29.04 3.14
CA VAL A 10 -46.46 -30.09 2.17
C VAL A 10 -46.81 -29.41 0.84
N GLY A 11 -45.99 -29.62 -0.18
CA GLY A 11 -46.33 -29.23 -1.54
C GLY A 11 -47.59 -29.97 -1.99
N LYS A 12 -48.41 -29.35 -2.84
CA LYS A 12 -49.66 -29.95 -3.36
C LYS A 12 -49.45 -31.26 -4.16
N ASP A 13 -48.19 -31.62 -4.38
CA ASP A 13 -47.66 -32.74 -5.15
C ASP A 13 -47.26 -33.97 -4.30
N GLY A 14 -47.36 -33.91 -2.97
CA GLY A 14 -47.14 -35.07 -2.09
C GLY A 14 -45.66 -35.44 -1.86
N LEU A 15 -44.72 -34.59 -2.26
CA LEU A 15 -43.29 -34.81 -2.00
C LEU A 15 -42.90 -34.31 -0.61
N GLN A 16 -42.24 -35.18 0.17
CA GLN A 16 -41.60 -34.81 1.44
C GLN A 16 -40.29 -34.07 1.17
N TYR A 17 -40.19 -32.82 1.60
CA TYR A 17 -38.91 -32.12 1.69
C TYR A 17 -38.18 -32.59 2.95
N MET A 18 -36.97 -33.12 2.77
CA MET A 18 -36.12 -33.57 3.87
C MET A 18 -35.72 -32.39 4.76
N ASP A 19 -35.69 -32.67 6.06
CA ASP A 19 -35.16 -31.82 7.12
C ASP A 19 -33.68 -31.50 6.85
N THR A 20 -33.38 -30.29 6.38
CA THR A 20 -32.01 -29.78 6.31
C THR A 20 -31.60 -29.22 7.68
N THR A 21 -31.45 -30.10 8.67
CA THR A 21 -30.95 -29.74 10.00
C THR A 21 -29.44 -29.44 10.02
N ASP A 22 -28.74 -29.64 8.90
CA ASP A 22 -27.28 -29.50 8.80
C ASP A 22 -26.85 -28.25 8.00
N SER A 23 -27.66 -27.18 8.04
CA SER A 23 -27.25 -25.90 7.47
C SER A 23 -26.31 -25.20 8.46
N PRO A 24 -25.05 -24.90 8.08
CA PRO A 24 -24.08 -24.28 8.99
C PRO A 24 -24.61 -22.96 9.54
N SER A 25 -24.36 -22.70 10.83
CA SER A 25 -24.76 -21.44 11.44
C SER A 25 -24.12 -20.28 10.69
N ARG A 26 -24.77 -19.10 10.71
CA ARG A 26 -24.20 -17.86 10.16
C ARG A 26 -22.78 -17.61 10.69
N GLU A 27 -22.51 -17.97 11.94
CA GLU A 27 -21.19 -17.88 12.55
C GLU A 27 -20.18 -18.87 11.93
N ASP A 28 -20.59 -20.10 11.63
CA ASP A 28 -19.74 -21.11 11.00
C ASP A 28 -19.37 -20.71 9.58
N VAL A 29 -20.34 -20.17 8.84
CA VAL A 29 -20.10 -19.61 7.51
C VAL A 29 -19.10 -18.46 7.60
N LEU A 30 -19.28 -17.50 8.51
CA LEU A 30 -18.34 -16.39 8.71
C LEU A 30 -16.93 -16.88 9.08
N ARG A 31 -16.81 -17.84 10.01
CA ARG A 31 -15.53 -18.46 10.39
C ARG A 31 -14.87 -19.15 9.21
N SER A 32 -15.64 -19.84 8.38
CA SER A 32 -15.13 -20.51 7.18
C SER A 32 -14.62 -19.51 6.13
N LEU A 33 -15.34 -18.40 5.93
CA LEU A 33 -14.94 -17.33 5.02
C LEU A 33 -13.67 -16.63 5.50
N LEU A 34 -13.61 -16.28 6.79
CA LEU A 34 -12.42 -15.65 7.39
C LEU A 34 -11.19 -16.55 7.27
N ARG A 35 -11.33 -17.86 7.54
CA ARG A 35 -10.23 -18.82 7.34
C ARG A 35 -9.79 -18.88 5.88
N ARG A 36 -10.73 -18.88 4.92
CA ARG A 36 -10.40 -18.92 3.49
C ARG A 36 -9.70 -17.64 3.05
N MET A 37 -10.10 -16.50 3.57
CA MET A 37 -9.44 -15.21 3.34
C MET A 37 -8.03 -15.19 3.92
N ASP A 38 -7.83 -15.63 5.17
CA ASP A 38 -6.50 -15.72 5.79
C ASP A 38 -5.56 -16.62 4.99
N GLN A 39 -6.07 -17.79 4.54
CA GLN A 39 -5.31 -18.70 3.69
C GLN A 39 -4.93 -18.06 2.34
N SER A 40 -5.86 -17.32 1.74
CA SER A 40 -5.61 -16.61 0.48
C SER A 40 -4.57 -15.50 0.65
N LEU A 41 -4.63 -14.75 1.76
CA LEU A 41 -3.63 -13.72 2.08
C LEU A 41 -2.25 -14.32 2.31
N ARG A 42 -2.15 -15.45 3.02
CA ARG A 42 -0.88 -16.17 3.20
C ARG A 42 -0.31 -16.67 1.88
N GLN A 43 -1.16 -17.16 0.98
CA GLN A 43 -0.72 -17.62 -0.34
C GLN A 43 -0.15 -16.46 -1.15
N LEU A 44 -0.88 -15.34 -1.24
CA LEU A 44 -0.41 -14.15 -1.95
C LEU A 44 0.91 -13.61 -1.36
N GLN A 45 1.08 -13.67 -0.04
CA GLN A 45 2.34 -13.30 0.61
C GLN A 45 3.50 -14.22 0.22
N ALA A 46 3.26 -15.52 0.10
CA ALA A 46 4.26 -16.48 -0.36
C ALA A 46 4.64 -16.23 -1.83
N ASP A 47 3.65 -16.05 -2.70
CA ASP A 47 3.86 -15.81 -4.13
C ASP A 47 4.68 -14.51 -4.35
N LEU A 48 4.35 -13.44 -3.62
CA LEU A 48 5.09 -12.18 -3.67
C LEU A 48 6.54 -12.34 -3.16
N ALA A 49 6.76 -13.15 -2.12
CA ALA A 49 8.10 -13.44 -1.61
C ALA A 49 8.94 -14.24 -2.62
N GLU A 50 8.32 -15.16 -3.34
CA GLU A 50 8.96 -15.93 -4.41
C GLU A 50 9.35 -15.03 -5.60
N ILE A 51 8.42 -14.19 -6.06
CA ILE A 51 8.69 -13.19 -7.12
C ILE A 51 9.85 -12.28 -6.71
N ALA A 52 9.85 -11.80 -5.46
CA ALA A 52 10.94 -10.96 -4.95
C ALA A 52 12.29 -11.70 -4.98
N LEU A 53 12.32 -12.99 -4.61
CA LEU A 53 13.53 -13.82 -4.68
C LEU A 53 14.01 -14.00 -6.12
N MET A 54 13.11 -14.32 -7.06
CA MET A 54 13.45 -14.46 -8.49
C MET A 54 13.98 -13.15 -9.09
N ALA A 55 13.39 -12.02 -8.70
CA ALA A 55 13.82 -10.69 -9.11
C ALA A 55 15.10 -10.22 -8.41
N GLY A 56 15.70 -11.01 -7.52
CA GLY A 56 16.91 -10.65 -6.78
C GLY A 56 16.70 -9.50 -5.79
N LEU A 57 15.45 -9.19 -5.43
CA LEU A 57 15.09 -8.15 -4.49
C LEU A 57 15.48 -8.59 -3.08
N ARG A 58 16.18 -7.71 -2.36
CA ARG A 58 16.49 -7.91 -0.95
C ARG A 58 15.21 -7.76 -0.13
N ARG A 59 15.15 -8.42 1.02
CA ARG A 59 14.01 -8.34 1.96
C ARG A 59 13.60 -6.89 2.32
N GLY A 60 14.54 -5.95 2.29
CA GLY A 60 14.30 -4.52 2.51
C GLY A 60 13.69 -3.76 1.32
N ASP A 61 13.64 -4.34 0.12
CA ASP A 61 13.07 -3.71 -1.06
C ASP A 61 11.53 -3.79 -1.05
N ALA A 62 10.96 -4.83 -0.45
CA ALA A 62 9.51 -4.92 -0.19
C ALA A 62 9.05 -3.91 0.88
N GLU A 63 9.86 -3.66 1.92
CA GLU A 63 9.58 -2.61 2.91
C GLU A 63 9.63 -1.21 2.28
N ARG A 64 10.59 -0.97 1.37
CA ARG A 64 10.66 0.28 0.58
C ARG A 64 9.50 0.42 -0.40
N ALA A 65 9.06 -0.66 -1.03
CA ALA A 65 7.92 -0.65 -1.94
C ALA A 65 6.59 -0.41 -1.19
N GLY A 66 6.49 -0.85 0.07
CA GLY A 66 5.32 -0.65 0.93
C GLY A 66 5.25 0.73 1.59
N SER A 67 6.38 1.42 1.81
CA SER A 67 6.36 2.78 2.35
C SER A 67 6.04 3.78 1.24
N ARG A 68 4.76 4.07 1.01
CA ARG A 68 4.38 5.23 0.19
C ARG A 68 4.96 6.48 0.86
N VAL A 69 5.92 7.11 0.18
CA VAL A 69 6.54 8.35 0.66
C VAL A 69 5.47 9.44 0.67
N ASP A 70 5.31 10.05 1.83
CA ASP A 70 4.32 11.11 2.02
C ASP A 70 4.92 12.49 1.69
N PHE A 71 4.78 12.89 0.43
CA PHE A 71 5.17 14.21 -0.04
C PHE A 71 4.27 15.35 0.52
N SER A 72 3.14 15.04 1.17
CA SER A 72 2.27 16.07 1.76
C SER A 72 2.93 16.80 2.94
N THR A 73 3.99 16.20 3.52
CA THR A 73 4.80 16.78 4.60
C THR A 73 5.73 17.92 4.12
N LEU A 74 5.90 18.06 2.80
CA LEU A 74 6.72 19.13 2.21
C LEU A 74 5.91 20.43 2.12
N SER A 75 6.56 21.54 2.45
CA SER A 75 6.05 22.87 2.13
C SER A 75 6.04 23.09 0.61
N ALA A 76 5.21 24.03 0.14
CA ALA A 76 5.18 24.44 -1.26
C ALA A 76 6.59 24.77 -1.80
N ARG A 77 7.41 25.43 -0.97
CA ARG A 77 8.76 25.82 -1.35
C ARG A 77 9.72 24.64 -1.49
N GLU A 78 9.64 23.69 -0.57
CA GLU A 78 10.41 22.46 -0.66
C GLU A 78 10.03 21.66 -1.91
N LEU A 79 8.74 21.60 -2.23
CA LEU A 79 8.23 20.92 -3.42
C LEU A 79 8.77 21.55 -4.72
N GLU A 80 8.79 22.89 -4.82
CA GLU A 80 9.37 23.61 -5.96
C GLU A 80 10.86 23.28 -6.15
N ILE A 81 11.62 23.25 -5.05
CA ILE A 81 13.04 22.91 -5.07
C ILE A 81 13.25 21.46 -5.54
N VAL A 82 12.44 20.52 -5.06
CA VAL A 82 12.46 19.11 -5.51
C VAL A 82 12.16 19.03 -7.01
N ARG A 83 11.14 19.74 -7.51
CA ARG A 83 10.81 19.76 -8.94
C ARG A 83 11.98 20.24 -9.80
N HIS A 84 12.67 21.31 -9.38
CA HIS A 84 13.85 21.77 -10.10
C HIS A 84 15.00 20.76 -10.08
N LEU A 85 15.22 20.06 -8.96
CA LEU A 85 16.21 18.99 -8.88
C LEU A 85 15.89 17.84 -9.83
N LEU A 86 14.62 17.41 -9.89
CA LEU A 86 14.17 16.35 -10.80
C LEU A 86 14.31 16.74 -12.27
N ALA A 87 14.22 18.03 -12.58
CA ALA A 87 14.54 18.58 -13.90
C ALA A 87 16.06 18.70 -14.18
N GLY A 88 16.92 18.13 -13.34
CA GLY A 88 18.38 18.13 -13.52
C GLY A 88 19.06 19.48 -13.22
N ARG A 89 18.36 20.44 -12.60
CA ARG A 89 18.94 21.75 -12.28
C ARG A 89 19.87 21.65 -11.07
N ARG A 90 21.03 22.32 -11.14
CA ARG A 90 21.98 22.42 -10.02
C ARG A 90 21.60 23.56 -9.07
N VAL A 91 21.98 23.44 -7.79
CA VAL A 91 21.68 24.40 -6.71
C VAL A 91 21.84 25.89 -7.10
N PRO A 92 22.92 26.33 -7.78
CA PRO A 92 23.04 27.74 -8.18
C PRO A 92 21.96 28.19 -9.17
N HIS A 93 21.51 27.31 -10.06
CA HIS A 93 20.43 27.59 -11.00
C HIS A 93 19.08 27.67 -10.29
N ILE A 94 18.83 26.73 -9.36
CA ILE A 94 17.61 26.71 -8.54
C ILE A 94 17.52 28.00 -7.72
N ALA A 95 18.61 28.39 -7.05
CA ALA A 95 18.72 29.62 -6.29
C ALA A 95 18.31 30.85 -7.12
N ARG A 96 18.89 31.01 -8.32
CA ARG A 96 18.52 32.11 -9.22
C ARG A 96 17.07 32.05 -9.69
N SER A 97 16.59 30.87 -10.09
CA SER A 97 15.23 30.68 -10.62
C SER A 97 14.17 31.02 -9.58
N LEU A 98 14.50 30.80 -8.30
CA LEU A 98 13.60 30.93 -7.19
C LEU A 98 13.83 32.21 -6.38
N GLY A 99 14.81 33.05 -6.72
CA GLY A 99 15.14 34.26 -5.95
C GLY A 99 15.69 33.96 -4.54
N LEU A 100 16.42 32.86 -4.38
CA LEU A 100 17.03 32.43 -3.10
C LEU A 100 18.55 32.50 -3.15
N SER A 101 19.17 32.48 -1.97
CA SER A 101 20.60 32.17 -1.88
C SER A 101 20.85 30.67 -2.10
N PRO A 102 22.02 30.26 -2.65
CA PRO A 102 22.42 28.86 -2.72
C PRO A 102 22.43 28.16 -1.36
N ASN A 103 22.70 28.89 -0.28
CA ASN A 103 22.69 28.35 1.07
C ASN A 103 21.26 28.03 1.53
N THR A 104 20.30 28.92 1.24
CA THR A 104 18.89 28.72 1.53
C THR A 104 18.34 27.49 0.81
N VAL A 105 18.69 27.29 -0.47
CA VAL A 105 18.32 26.08 -1.21
C VAL A 105 18.89 24.82 -0.54
N ARG A 106 20.16 24.82 -0.12
CA ARG A 106 20.75 23.69 0.62
C ARG A 106 20.05 23.43 1.95
N SER A 107 19.65 24.48 2.67
CA SER A 107 18.88 24.34 3.91
C SER A 107 17.52 23.70 3.67
N HIS A 108 16.79 24.12 2.64
CA HIS A 108 15.53 23.47 2.26
C HIS A 108 15.75 22.00 1.87
N LEU A 109 16.79 21.69 1.09
CA LEU A 109 17.11 20.30 0.74
C LEU A 109 17.42 19.45 1.97
N LYS A 110 18.14 19.98 2.96
CA LYS A 110 18.37 19.30 4.23
C LYS A 110 17.06 18.99 4.96
N SER A 111 16.11 19.92 4.96
CA SER A 111 14.77 19.69 5.52
C SER A 111 13.99 18.64 4.74
N VAL A 112 14.03 18.66 3.41
CA VAL A 112 13.43 17.63 2.54
C VAL A 112 13.98 16.25 2.87
N PHE A 113 15.31 16.13 2.93
CA PHE A 113 15.98 14.87 3.23
C PHE A 113 15.54 14.31 4.58
N LYS A 114 15.46 15.17 5.61
CA LYS A 114 14.96 14.79 6.93
C LYS A 114 13.49 14.35 6.90
N LYS A 115 12.63 15.08 6.19
CA LYS A 115 11.19 14.81 6.12
C LYS A 115 10.88 13.51 5.37
N LEU A 116 11.61 13.23 4.30
CA LEU A 116 11.40 12.06 3.45
C LEU A 116 12.27 10.86 3.84
N GLY A 117 13.11 10.99 4.87
CA GLY A 117 13.95 9.90 5.37
C GLY A 117 15.14 9.52 4.46
N VAL A 118 15.47 10.34 3.47
CA VAL A 118 16.59 10.10 2.54
C VAL A 118 17.87 10.80 3.01
N ARG A 119 19.02 10.27 2.61
CA ARG A 119 20.36 10.71 3.03
C ARG A 119 21.12 11.45 1.94
N SER A 120 20.66 11.37 0.70
CA SER A 120 21.34 12.00 -0.44
C SER A 120 20.38 12.51 -1.51
N GLN A 121 20.90 13.39 -2.37
CA GLN A 121 20.18 13.83 -3.56
C GLN A 121 19.90 12.68 -4.53
N GLY A 122 20.82 11.72 -4.65
CA GLY A 122 20.63 10.53 -5.50
C GLY A 122 19.46 9.70 -5.00
N GLU A 123 19.44 9.40 -3.70
CA GLU A 123 18.34 8.67 -3.05
C GLU A 123 17.00 9.42 -3.17
N LEU A 124 16.99 10.76 -3.05
CA LEU A 124 15.80 11.56 -3.34
C LEU A 124 15.31 11.41 -4.79
N ILE A 125 16.23 11.39 -5.76
CA ILE A 125 15.88 11.24 -7.18
C ILE A 125 15.32 9.85 -7.45
N GLU A 126 15.94 8.80 -6.92
CA GLU A 126 15.45 7.42 -7.00
C GLU A 126 14.05 7.30 -6.38
N LEU A 127 13.88 7.88 -5.19
CA LEU A 127 12.59 7.91 -4.49
C LEU A 127 11.46 8.52 -5.34
N CYS A 128 11.76 9.59 -6.07
CA CYS A 128 10.79 10.31 -6.89
C CYS A 128 10.54 9.64 -8.25
N ARG A 129 11.50 8.87 -8.78
CA ARG A 129 11.34 8.15 -10.06
C ARG A 129 10.56 6.83 -9.90
N GLY A 130 10.53 6.27 -8.70
CA GLY A 130 10.06 4.90 -8.47
C GLY A 130 11.13 3.89 -8.89
N PRO A 131 10.95 2.58 -8.59
CA PRO A 131 11.87 1.56 -9.06
C PRO A 131 11.92 1.59 -10.59
N ASP A 132 13.11 1.73 -11.17
CA ASP A 132 13.32 1.58 -12.61
C ASP A 132 12.82 0.18 -13.00
N PRO A 133 11.96 0.05 -14.04
CA PRO A 133 11.60 -1.25 -14.56
C PRO A 133 12.85 -1.86 -15.20
N VAL A 134 13.39 -2.90 -14.57
CA VAL A 134 14.48 -3.74 -15.11
C VAL A 134 13.93 -4.67 -16.18
#